data_AF-F3MDE3-F1
#
_entry.id   AF-F3MDE3-F1
#
_cell.length_a   1.000
_cell.length_b   1.000
_cell.length_c   1.000
_cell.angle_alpha   90.00
_cell.angle_beta   90.00
_cell.angle_gamma   90.00
#
_symmetry.space_group_name_H-M   'P 1'
#
loop_
_entity.id
_entity.type
_entity.pdbx_description
1 polymer ?
#
loop_
_entity_poly.entity_id
_entity_poly.type
_entity_poly.pdbx_seq_one_letter_code
_entity_poly.pdbx_strand_id
1 'polypeptide(L)'
;MYLIRILRVVGVLIATIIPGLYVALVSVNPEALRLQLALSIANSRLEVPYPAFVETLLLLIVLELILEASVRLPKSVGPTITMVGGIILGQAAVSAKLVSNLLIIVLAGTTIASSTVVGFQNSVSVRVFKYLLIILSAIFGMLGLLAGIVVICAYMGHQKSMGIPYLSLPTLNQKDEQNG
;
A
#
# COMPACT_ATOMS: atom_id res chain seq x y z
N MET A 1 16.94 18.93 0.30
CA MET A 1 16.58 18.09 1.47
C MET A 1 15.07 17.97 1.69
N TYR A 2 14.28 19.05 1.57
CA TYR A 2 12.81 19.01 1.75
C TYR A 2 12.04 18.16 0.72
N LEU A 3 12.46 18.16 -0.54
CA LEU A 3 11.81 17.38 -1.62
C LEU A 3 11.76 15.87 -1.30
N ILE A 4 12.84 15.30 -0.75
CA ILE A 4 12.92 13.89 -0.38
C ILE A 4 11.97 13.56 0.78
N ARG A 5 11.77 14.50 1.73
CA ARG A 5 10.81 14.32 2.82
C ARG A 5 9.38 14.26 2.30
N ILE A 6 9.01 15.16 1.39
CA ILE A 6 7.68 15.16 0.76
C ILE A 6 7.46 13.86 -0.02
N LEU A 7 8.45 13.42 -0.80
CA LEU A 7 8.37 12.17 -1.56
C LEU A 7 8.14 10.95 -0.66
N ARG A 8 8.78 10.90 0.52
CA ARG A 8 8.55 9.82 1.51
C ARG A 8 7.13 9.82 2.05
N VAL A 9 6.60 11.00 2.41
CA VAL A 9 5.22 11.11 2.93
C VAL A 9 4.22 10.67 1.86
N VAL A 10 4.40 11.14 0.62
CA VAL A 10 3.57 10.72 -0.52
C VAL A 10 3.70 9.22 -0.77
N GLY A 11 4.92 8.67 -0.70
CA GLY A 11 5.17 7.23 -0.84
C GLY A 11 4.43 6.39 0.21
N VAL A 12 4.44 6.80 1.47
CA VAL A 12 3.69 6.11 2.55
C VAL A 12 2.18 6.15 2.29
N LEU A 13 1.65 7.32 1.89
CA LEU A 13 0.23 7.47 1.59
C LEU A 13 -0.18 6.57 0.42
N ILE A 14 0.59 6.56 -0.68
CA ILE A 14 0.34 5.71 -1.84
C ILE A 14 0.40 4.23 -1.44
N ALA A 15 1.46 3.82 -0.73
CA ALA A 15 1.67 2.42 -0.34
C ALA A 15 0.54 1.86 0.54
N THR A 16 -0.14 2.73 1.30
CA THR A 16 -1.19 2.31 2.23
C THR A 16 -2.58 2.41 1.58
N ILE A 17 -2.87 3.52 0.88
CA ILE A 17 -4.22 3.85 0.38
C ILE A 17 -4.54 3.15 -0.94
N ILE A 18 -3.61 3.12 -1.90
CA ILE A 18 -3.88 2.59 -3.25
C ILE A 18 -4.42 1.15 -3.25
N PRO A 19 -3.83 0.18 -2.52
CA PRO A 19 -4.33 -1.20 -2.57
C PRO A 19 -5.74 -1.33 -1.97
N GLY A 20 -6.06 -0.57 -0.90
CA GLY A 20 -7.42 -0.53 -0.35
C GLY A 20 -8.41 0.12 -1.31
N LEU A 21 -8.00 1.20 -1.98
CA LEU A 21 -8.80 1.89 -3.01
C LEU A 21 -9.14 0.97 -4.19
N TYR A 22 -8.19 0.17 -4.66
CA TYR A 22 -8.45 -0.83 -5.70
C TYR A 22 -9.56 -1.80 -5.30
N VAL A 23 -9.47 -2.38 -4.09
CA VAL A 23 -10.48 -3.32 -3.59
C VAL A 23 -11.85 -2.64 -3.43
N ALA A 24 -11.89 -1.42 -2.89
CA ALA A 24 -13.13 -0.65 -2.71
C ALA A 24 -13.83 -0.35 -4.04
N LEU A 25 -13.08 0.07 -5.06
CA LEU A 25 -13.61 0.46 -6.37
C LEU A 25 -14.01 -0.75 -7.21
N VAL A 26 -13.22 -1.83 -7.20
CA VAL A 26 -13.51 -3.00 -8.04
C VAL A 26 -14.56 -3.92 -7.42
N SER A 27 -14.57 -4.05 -6.09
CA SER A 27 -15.45 -5.03 -5.42
C SER A 27 -16.77 -4.46 -4.92
N VAL A 28 -16.82 -3.17 -4.54
CA VAL A 28 -17.98 -2.60 -3.82
C VAL A 28 -18.61 -1.43 -4.57
N ASN A 29 -17.82 -0.52 -5.13
CA ASN A 29 -18.32 0.69 -5.80
C ASN A 29 -17.78 0.82 -7.25
N PRO A 30 -18.12 -0.10 -8.16
CA PRO A 30 -17.66 -0.04 -9.56
C PRO A 30 -18.23 1.16 -10.33
N GLU A 31 -19.37 1.71 -9.89
CA GLU A 31 -20.01 2.89 -10.48
C GLU A 31 -19.19 4.18 -10.32
N ALA A 32 -18.26 4.21 -9.35
CA ALA A 32 -17.36 5.34 -9.16
C ALA A 32 -16.31 5.45 -10.29
N LEU A 33 -16.14 4.42 -11.12
CA LEU A 33 -15.27 4.46 -12.30
C LEU A 33 -16.00 4.98 -13.53
N ARG A 34 -15.27 5.74 -14.36
CA ARG A 34 -15.75 6.07 -15.71
C ARG A 34 -16.06 4.78 -16.48
N LEU A 35 -17.17 4.78 -17.22
CA LEU A 35 -17.68 3.61 -17.94
C LEU A 35 -16.62 2.87 -18.77
N GLN A 36 -15.71 3.60 -19.43
CA GLN A 36 -14.61 3.01 -20.21
C GLN A 36 -13.60 2.24 -19.35
N LEU A 37 -13.26 2.74 -18.15
CA LEU A 37 -12.38 2.05 -17.22
C LEU A 37 -13.09 0.85 -16.58
N ALA A 38 -14.37 1.02 -16.24
CA ALA A 38 -15.19 -0.06 -15.71
C ALA A 38 -15.31 -1.22 -16.71
N LEU A 39 -15.51 -0.93 -18.00
CA LEU A 39 -15.54 -1.94 -19.06
C LEU A 39 -14.19 -2.62 -19.28
N SER A 40 -13.08 -1.87 -19.27
CA SER A 40 -11.75 -2.46 -19.39
C SER A 40 -11.42 -3.38 -18.20
N ILE A 41 -11.87 -3.01 -16.99
CA ILE A 41 -11.72 -3.84 -15.79
C ILE A 41 -12.62 -5.06 -15.88
N ALA A 42 -13.90 -4.89 -16.25
CA ALA A 42 -14.83 -5.99 -16.42
C ALA A 42 -14.29 -7.02 -17.42
N ASN A 43 -13.80 -6.58 -18.59
CA ASN A 43 -13.16 -7.45 -19.58
C ASN A 43 -11.91 -8.13 -19.04
N SER A 44 -11.07 -7.43 -18.25
CA SER A 44 -9.90 -8.04 -17.60
C SER A 44 -10.25 -9.04 -16.48
N ARG A 45 -11.49 -9.04 -16.00
CA ARG A 45 -11.98 -9.90 -14.93
C ARG A 45 -12.92 -11.01 -15.40
N LEU A 46 -13.38 -11.00 -16.65
CA LEU A 46 -14.23 -12.05 -17.21
C LEU A 46 -13.61 -13.45 -17.05
N GLU A 47 -12.29 -13.52 -17.02
CA GLU A 47 -11.55 -14.77 -16.97
C GLU A 47 -10.87 -15.03 -15.62
N VAL A 48 -11.03 -14.12 -14.64
CA VAL A 48 -10.40 -14.22 -13.32
C VAL A 48 -11.40 -14.80 -12.31
N PRO A 49 -11.14 -15.98 -11.74
CA PRO A 49 -12.10 -16.69 -10.88
C PRO A 49 -12.20 -16.12 -9.46
N TYR A 50 -11.24 -15.30 -9.02
CA TYR A 50 -11.18 -14.80 -7.66
C TYR A 50 -11.82 -13.41 -7.49
N PRO A 51 -12.44 -13.13 -6.32
CA PRO A 51 -12.85 -11.77 -5.99
C PRO A 51 -11.63 -10.86 -5.78
N ALA A 52 -11.79 -9.56 -6.03
CA ALA A 52 -10.69 -8.60 -6.01
C ALA A 52 -9.94 -8.58 -4.66
N PHE A 53 -10.62 -8.82 -3.54
CA PHE A 53 -10.00 -8.94 -2.22
C PHE A 53 -9.01 -10.11 -2.15
N VAL A 54 -9.42 -11.31 -2.56
CA VAL A 54 -8.59 -12.53 -2.48
C VAL A 54 -7.39 -12.42 -3.41
N GLU A 55 -7.62 -11.92 -4.63
CA GLU A 55 -6.57 -11.66 -5.61
C GLU A 55 -5.51 -10.69 -5.07
N THR A 56 -5.96 -9.57 -4.47
CA THR A 56 -5.08 -8.56 -3.87
C THR A 56 -4.27 -9.18 -2.73
N LEU A 57 -4.92 -9.93 -1.85
CA LEU A 57 -4.28 -10.51 -0.67
C LEU A 57 -3.21 -11.54 -1.07
N LEU A 58 -3.51 -12.42 -2.03
CA LEU A 58 -2.59 -13.43 -2.52
C LEU A 58 -1.34 -12.78 -3.12
N LEU A 59 -1.50 -11.87 -4.09
CA LEU A 59 -0.36 -11.28 -4.76
C LEU A 59 0.46 -10.37 -3.82
N LEU A 60 -0.21 -9.70 -2.87
CA LEU A 60 0.47 -8.89 -1.86
C LEU A 60 1.32 -9.74 -0.91
N ILE A 61 0.82 -10.89 -0.44
CA ILE A 61 1.61 -11.82 0.38
C ILE A 61 2.82 -12.31 -0.39
N VAL A 62 2.66 -12.70 -1.65
CA VAL A 62 3.78 -13.18 -2.48
C VAL A 62 4.83 -12.09 -2.66
N LEU A 63 4.43 -10.85 -2.95
CA LEU A 63 5.35 -9.71 -3.06
C LEU A 63 6.09 -9.44 -1.75
N GLU A 64 5.40 -9.53 -0.61
CA GLU A 64 6.04 -9.33 0.69
C GLU A 64 7.04 -10.44 1.02
N LEU A 65 6.73 -11.70 0.68
CA LEU A 65 7.65 -12.82 0.83
C LEU A 65 8.91 -12.62 -0.02
N ILE A 66 8.75 -12.17 -1.27
CA ILE A 66 9.89 -11.86 -2.14
C ILE A 66 10.76 -10.76 -1.52
N LEU A 67 10.16 -9.66 -1.05
CA LEU A 67 10.91 -8.55 -0.46
C LEU A 67 11.62 -8.94 0.85
N GLU A 68 10.96 -9.72 1.70
CA GLU A 68 11.54 -10.20 2.95
C GLU A 68 12.69 -11.18 2.70
N ALA A 69 12.56 -12.06 1.71
CA ALA A 69 13.64 -12.94 1.27
C ALA A 69 14.83 -12.13 0.71
N SER A 70 14.57 -11.13 -0.12
CA SER A 70 15.61 -10.30 -0.72
C SER A 70 16.42 -9.48 0.28
N VAL A 71 15.84 -9.10 1.41
CA VAL A 71 16.55 -8.43 2.52
C VAL A 71 17.42 -9.39 3.32
N ARG A 72 17.04 -10.67 3.41
CA ARG A 72 17.77 -11.71 4.16
C ARG A 72 18.92 -12.33 3.37
N LEU A 73 18.86 -12.28 2.05
CA LEU A 73 19.88 -12.84 1.17
C LEU A 73 21.11 -11.93 1.04
N PRO A 74 22.29 -12.50 0.72
CA PRO A 74 23.47 -11.72 0.36
C PRO A 74 23.20 -10.73 -0.76
N LYS A 75 23.90 -9.57 -0.74
CA LYS A 75 23.72 -8.48 -1.72
C LYS A 75 23.89 -8.91 -3.18
N SER A 76 24.59 -10.02 -3.44
CA SER A 76 24.79 -10.60 -4.78
C SER A 76 23.57 -11.34 -5.34
N VAL A 77 22.68 -11.87 -4.49
CA VAL A 77 21.53 -12.71 -4.90
C VAL A 77 20.17 -12.04 -4.64
N GLY A 78 20.07 -11.10 -3.70
CA GLY A 78 18.83 -10.38 -3.40
C GLY A 78 18.16 -9.73 -4.63
N PRO A 79 18.89 -8.96 -5.47
CA PRO A 79 18.31 -8.35 -6.67
C PRO A 79 17.78 -9.37 -7.67
N THR A 80 18.46 -10.51 -7.84
CA THR A 80 18.04 -11.59 -8.75
C THR A 80 16.72 -12.19 -8.32
N ILE A 81 16.54 -12.48 -7.02
CA ILE A 81 15.28 -13.01 -6.49
C ILE A 81 14.13 -12.00 -6.68
N THR A 82 14.35 -10.71 -6.41
CA THR A 82 13.33 -9.69 -6.65
C THR A 82 12.96 -9.57 -8.12
N MET A 83 13.93 -9.65 -9.03
CA MET A 83 13.71 -9.55 -10.47
C MET A 83 12.93 -10.78 -11.01
N VAL A 84 13.40 -11.98 -10.66
CA VAL A 84 12.75 -13.25 -11.03
C VAL A 84 11.35 -13.31 -10.45
N GLY A 85 11.20 -13.02 -9.15
CA GLY A 85 9.92 -12.99 -8.47
C GLY A 85 8.97 -11.93 -9.01
N GLY A 86 9.44 -10.75 -9.41
CA GLY A 86 8.59 -9.70 -9.98
C GLY A 86 8.12 -10.01 -11.41
N ILE A 87 9.05 -10.36 -12.29
CA ILE A 87 8.76 -10.53 -13.73
C ILE A 87 8.12 -11.89 -13.99
N ILE A 88 8.73 -12.99 -13.54
CA ILE A 88 8.25 -14.34 -13.87
C ILE A 88 6.90 -14.59 -13.19
N LEU A 89 6.78 -14.25 -11.90
CA LEU A 89 5.51 -14.45 -11.19
C LEU A 89 4.41 -13.54 -11.73
N GLY A 90 4.74 -12.28 -12.07
CA GLY A 90 3.79 -11.36 -12.69
C GLY A 90 3.28 -11.90 -14.03
N GLN A 91 4.19 -12.32 -14.92
CA GLN A 91 3.82 -12.90 -16.22
C GLN A 91 3.02 -14.20 -16.07
N ALA A 92 3.43 -15.08 -15.16
CA ALA A 92 2.72 -16.32 -14.87
C ALA A 92 1.31 -16.06 -14.32
N ALA A 93 1.16 -15.07 -13.42
CA ALA A 93 -0.12 -14.73 -12.83
C ALA A 93 -1.12 -14.17 -13.87
N VAL A 94 -0.64 -13.35 -14.82
CA VAL A 94 -1.45 -12.88 -15.97
C VAL A 94 -1.81 -14.03 -16.90
N SER A 95 -0.81 -14.87 -17.25
CA SER A 95 -0.99 -15.95 -18.23
C SER A 95 -1.93 -17.04 -17.72
N ALA A 96 -1.89 -17.31 -16.41
CA ALA A 96 -2.82 -18.21 -15.72
C ALA A 96 -4.17 -17.56 -15.41
N LYS A 97 -4.36 -16.27 -15.75
CA LYS A 97 -5.60 -15.50 -15.51
C LYS A 97 -6.03 -15.52 -14.04
N LEU A 98 -5.07 -15.64 -13.13
CA LEU A 98 -5.32 -15.66 -11.69
C LEU A 98 -5.48 -14.24 -11.13
N VAL A 99 -4.89 -13.26 -11.82
CA VAL A 99 -4.90 -11.84 -11.44
C VAL A 99 -5.16 -10.95 -12.65
N SER A 100 -5.76 -9.79 -12.43
CA SER A 100 -6.00 -8.73 -13.41
C SER A 100 -4.74 -7.90 -13.64
N ASN A 101 -4.54 -7.49 -14.90
CA ASN A 101 -3.45 -6.59 -15.28
C ASN A 101 -3.45 -5.27 -14.49
N LEU A 102 -4.64 -4.75 -14.14
CA LEU A 102 -4.75 -3.51 -13.38
C LEU A 102 -4.18 -3.69 -11.96
N LEU A 103 -4.46 -4.83 -11.33
CA LEU A 103 -3.97 -5.14 -9.99
C LEU A 103 -2.44 -5.22 -9.96
N ILE A 104 -1.81 -5.78 -10.99
CA ILE A 104 -0.34 -5.85 -11.08
C ILE A 104 0.26 -4.44 -11.13
N ILE A 105 -0.30 -3.54 -11.93
CA ILE A 105 0.17 -2.14 -12.02
C ILE A 105 0.04 -1.45 -10.66
N VAL A 106 -1.12 -1.61 -10.02
CA VAL A 106 -1.40 -1.06 -8.69
C VAL A 106 -0.40 -1.58 -7.65
N LEU A 107 -0.17 -2.90 -7.60
CA LEU A 107 0.73 -3.50 -6.60
C LEU A 107 2.20 -3.21 -6.89
N ALA A 108 2.61 -3.11 -8.16
CA ALA A 108 3.96 -2.68 -8.53
C ALA A 108 4.23 -1.25 -8.00
N GLY A 109 3.33 -0.31 -8.27
CA GLY A 109 3.44 1.07 -7.76
C GLY A 109 3.44 1.14 -6.23
N THR A 110 2.55 0.37 -5.59
CA THR A 110 2.47 0.25 -4.12
C THR A 110 3.78 -0.27 -3.51
N THR A 111 4.38 -1.28 -4.13
CA THR A 111 5.62 -1.92 -3.68
C THR A 111 6.83 -0.98 -3.81
N ILE A 112 6.90 -0.25 -4.93
CA ILE A 112 7.93 0.78 -5.15
C ILE A 112 7.76 1.91 -4.12
N ALA A 113 6.53 2.39 -3.90
CA ALA A 113 6.24 3.42 -2.92
C ALA A 113 6.61 2.96 -1.49
N SER A 114 6.30 1.70 -1.14
CA SER A 114 6.66 1.10 0.14
C SER A 114 8.17 1.00 0.36
N SER A 115 8.97 0.88 -0.71
CA SER A 115 10.44 0.89 -0.64
C SER A 115 11.03 2.26 -0.28
N THR A 116 10.23 3.33 -0.36
CA THR A 116 10.65 4.69 0.04
C THR A 116 10.64 4.85 1.57
N VAL A 117 10.01 3.91 2.30
CA VAL A 117 9.92 3.92 3.76
C VAL A 117 11.26 3.50 4.37
N VAL A 118 11.88 4.42 5.11
CA VAL A 118 13.16 4.17 5.79
C VAL A 118 12.90 3.65 7.21
N GLY A 119 13.60 2.59 7.60
CA GLY A 119 13.56 1.98 8.93
C GLY A 119 12.64 0.76 9.01
N PHE A 120 13.18 -0.35 9.56
CA PHE A 120 12.47 -1.64 9.65
C PHE A 120 11.16 -1.52 10.44
N GLN A 121 11.20 -0.88 11.62
CA GLN A 121 10.02 -0.67 12.48
C GLN A 121 8.91 0.13 11.78
N ASN A 122 9.30 1.11 10.96
CA ASN A 122 8.36 1.94 10.21
C ASN A 122 7.77 1.16 9.03
N SER A 123 8.57 0.35 8.34
CA SER A 123 8.10 -0.54 7.27
C SER A 123 7.04 -1.53 7.76
N VAL A 124 7.28 -2.16 8.93
CA VAL A 124 6.31 -3.10 9.53
C VAL A 124 4.99 -2.39 9.87
N SER A 125 5.04 -1.20 10.46
CA SER A 125 3.82 -0.43 10.80
C SER A 125 3.00 -0.08 9.56
N VAL A 126 3.65 0.38 8.49
CA VAL A 126 2.98 0.69 7.22
C VAL A 126 2.33 -0.56 6.60
N ARG A 127 2.99 -1.74 6.69
CA ARG A 127 2.40 -3.01 6.23
C ARG A 127 1.14 -3.36 6.99
N VAL A 128 1.15 -3.26 8.33
CA VAL A 128 -0.04 -3.55 9.15
C VAL A 128 -1.21 -2.63 8.77
N PHE A 129 -0.96 -1.32 8.63
CA PHE A 129 -2.00 -0.39 8.21
C PHE A 129 -2.54 -0.66 6.81
N LYS A 130 -1.69 -1.08 5.88
CA LYS A 130 -2.10 -1.48 4.53
C LYS A 130 -3.08 -2.66 4.56
N TYR A 131 -2.76 -3.72 5.32
CA TYR A 131 -3.66 -4.87 5.47
C TYR A 131 -4.99 -4.48 6.15
N LEU A 132 -4.93 -3.63 7.18
CA LEU A 132 -6.13 -3.10 7.85
C LEU A 132 -7.05 -2.37 6.85
N LEU A 133 -6.51 -1.49 6.02
CA LEU A 133 -7.30 -0.75 5.02
C LEU A 133 -7.91 -1.67 3.96
N ILE A 134 -7.19 -2.69 3.52
CA ILE A 134 -7.70 -3.66 2.53
C ILE A 134 -8.90 -4.42 3.11
N ILE A 135 -8.81 -4.87 4.37
CA ILE A 135 -9.92 -5.59 5.03
C ILE A 135 -11.13 -4.67 5.20
N LEU A 136 -10.94 -3.45 5.68
CA LEU A 136 -12.03 -2.49 5.85
C LEU A 136 -12.68 -2.10 4.52
N SER A 137 -11.87 -1.95 3.47
CA SER A 137 -12.32 -1.66 2.10
C SER A 137 -13.08 -2.83 1.48
N ALA A 138 -12.75 -4.07 1.83
CA ALA A 138 -13.47 -5.25 1.35
C ALA A 138 -14.88 -5.36 1.96
N ILE A 139 -15.04 -4.98 3.23
CA ILE A 139 -16.32 -5.07 3.95
C ILE A 139 -17.23 -3.88 3.63
N PHE A 140 -16.69 -2.67 3.68
CA PHE A 140 -17.47 -1.42 3.61
C PHE A 140 -17.19 -0.57 2.36
N GLY A 141 -16.33 -1.03 1.44
CA GLY A 141 -16.00 -0.30 0.21
C GLY A 141 -15.30 1.03 0.47
N MET A 142 -15.72 2.07 -0.26
CA MET A 142 -15.15 3.42 -0.17
C MET A 142 -15.28 4.02 1.24
N LEU A 143 -16.39 3.72 1.93
CA LEU A 143 -16.61 4.15 3.32
C LEU A 143 -15.62 3.49 4.27
N GLY A 144 -15.30 2.21 4.06
CA GLY A 144 -14.29 1.48 4.82
C GLY A 144 -12.90 2.06 4.65
N LEU A 145 -12.54 2.43 3.41
CA LEU A 145 -11.26 3.10 3.15
C LEU A 145 -11.16 4.43 3.92
N LEU A 146 -12.19 5.28 3.83
CA LEU A 146 -12.22 6.58 4.51
C LEU A 146 -12.17 6.42 6.04
N ALA A 147 -13.00 5.53 6.60
CA ALA A 147 -13.02 5.24 8.03
C ALA A 147 -11.66 4.71 8.51
N GLY A 148 -11.04 3.82 7.74
CA GLY A 148 -9.72 3.27 8.05
C GLY A 148 -8.63 4.34 8.06
N ILE A 149 -8.65 5.28 7.12
CA ILE A 149 -7.72 6.43 7.11
C ILE A 149 -7.92 7.28 8.38
N VAL A 150 -9.16 7.57 8.77
CA VAL A 150 -9.45 8.32 10.01
C VAL A 150 -8.92 7.58 11.24
N VAL A 151 -9.10 6.26 11.32
CA VAL A 151 -8.57 5.43 12.42
C VAL A 151 -7.04 5.48 12.46
N ILE A 152 -6.36 5.39 11.31
CA ILE A 152 -4.91 5.50 11.23
C ILE A 152 -4.45 6.89 11.70
N CYS A 153 -5.11 7.96 11.26
CA CYS A 153 -4.79 9.32 11.71
C CYS A 153 -4.98 9.48 13.22
N ALA A 154 -6.07 8.95 13.78
CA ALA A 154 -6.32 8.96 15.23
C ALA A 154 -5.25 8.18 16.00
N TYR A 155 -4.86 7.00 15.51
CA TYR A 155 -3.80 6.19 16.10
C TYR A 155 -2.45 6.92 16.08
N MET A 156 -2.08 7.52 14.96
CA MET A 156 -0.85 8.32 14.84
C MET A 156 -0.87 9.55 15.76
N GLY A 157 -2.02 10.17 15.97
CA GLY A 157 -2.19 11.28 16.91
C GLY A 157 -2.06 10.87 18.39
N HIS A 158 -2.40 9.62 18.71
CA HIS A 158 -2.25 9.08 20.08
C HIS A 158 -0.81 8.68 20.40
N GLN A 159 -0.05 8.24 19.41
CA GLN A 159 1.35 7.84 19.60
C GLN A 159 2.18 9.05 20.07
N LYS A 160 2.80 8.91 21.25
CA LYS A 160 3.75 9.89 21.81
C LYS A 160 5.17 9.47 21.45
N SER A 161 5.93 10.31 20.75
CA SER A 161 7.37 10.13 20.57
C SER A 161 8.10 11.01 21.58
N MET A 162 8.81 10.39 22.54
CA MET A 162 9.57 11.09 23.59
C MET A 162 8.77 12.21 24.31
N GLY A 163 7.51 11.94 24.66
CA GLY A 163 6.65 12.88 25.39
C GLY A 163 5.86 13.87 24.54
N ILE A 164 6.11 13.95 23.22
CA ILE A 164 5.44 14.87 22.29
C ILE A 164 4.56 14.05 21.30
N PRO A 165 3.31 14.44 21.01
CA PRO A 165 2.47 13.72 20.04
C PRO A 165 3.16 13.62 18.67
N TYR A 166 3.09 12.47 18.00
CA TYR A 166 3.78 12.24 16.70
C TYR A 166 3.36 13.24 15.61
N LEU A 167 2.20 13.87 15.76
CA LEU A 167 1.67 14.92 14.89
C LEU A 167 2.10 16.35 15.26
N SER A 168 2.90 16.54 16.32
CA SER A 168 3.35 17.87 16.71
C SER A 168 4.28 18.45 15.63
N LEU A 169 3.82 19.52 14.99
CA LEU A 169 4.67 20.36 14.15
C LEU A 169 5.78 20.96 15.03
N PRO A 170 7.07 20.70 14.76
CA PRO A 170 8.18 21.22 15.57
C PRO A 170 8.24 22.76 15.62
N THR A 171 7.56 23.43 14.69
CA THR A 171 7.65 24.87 14.47
C THR A 171 6.89 25.72 15.49
N LEU A 172 5.99 25.14 16.30
CA LEU A 172 5.25 25.91 17.31
C LEU A 172 5.86 25.85 18.71
N ASN A 173 6.73 24.87 19.01
CA ASN A 173 7.31 24.74 20.37
C ASN A 173 8.59 25.57 20.57
N GLN A 174 9.24 26.05 19.52
CA GLN A 174 10.47 26.86 19.67
C GLN A 174 10.19 28.33 20.03
N LYS A 175 8.94 28.79 20.00
CA LYS A 175 8.59 30.17 20.37
C LYS A 175 8.30 30.37 21.85
N ASP A 176 8.07 29.29 22.60
CA ASP A 176 7.73 29.36 24.03
C ASP A 176 8.95 29.08 24.94
N GLU A 177 10.06 28.56 24.41
CA GLU A 177 11.31 28.35 25.17
C GLU A 177 12.33 29.50 25.05
N GLN A 178 12.06 30.54 24.24
CA GLN A 178 12.95 31.71 24.12
C GLN A 178 12.56 32.91 24.99
N ASN A 179 11.43 32.84 25.72
CA ASN A 179 10.99 33.88 26.65
C ASN A 179 10.67 33.26 28.02
N GLY A 180 11.69 32.84 28.75
CA GLY A 180 11.60 32.35 30.13
C GLY A 180 12.94 32.47 30.85
#